data_AF-A0A1A8EWB3-F1
#
_entry.id   AF-A0A1A8EWB3-F1
#
_cell.length_a   1.000
_cell.length_b   1.000
_cell.length_c   1.000
_cell.angle_alpha   90.00
_cell.angle_beta   90.00
_cell.angle_gamma   90.00
#
_symmetry.space_group_name_H-M   'P 1'
#
loop_
_entity.id
_entity.type
_entity.pdbx_description
1 polymer ?
#
loop_
_entity_poly.entity_id
_entity_poly.type
_entity_poly.pdbx_seq_one_letter_code
_entity_poly.pdbx_strand_id
1 'polypeptide(L)'
;MSIITFVYFLLRYYISKGAIIDQLGGDLNSTPLHWAIRQGHLPMVIQLMRYGADPSITDGEGYRALHLAILFQHMAIAAYLMAKGQEVDLSDCNGQTPLMLAAQKIIGPEPTNFLIKNNASVSAVDKVNRNTPLHCAVLAGNVDAAHILLEAGASVDAENINGHTPIDLAHQVHSPLLIHMLSHVKQERIRSNSRCLRFVNRYKAFVGFLLCTIMFGCFGAIVEMNSESWLLKGILLACLVGVVNLASRNFPGPDFQSLLPSSALKASICWMLITWCLWFLPDLPSATLQVSFTLNATALLYFYLRTCRTDPGFIKATAEKKKMNVVVLAEAGCLDPRIFCTSCMIRKPVRATHCFSCDACVAKQDHHSIWTNTCIGARNHCYFVLLLLSLVLMGSWMLYGCLTYWSLHCNLHYKEQGLWGFISALVGCSPWVLSVFLLSLYHTCWSGVVLLLQLYQISFLGLTTAERATLLLQQRKLRQPVSMRQNPFNLGVVQNLVSFFQLRCCGLFKPTVTDWTSQFQPHRDQYLFDQTHMV
;
A
#
# COMPACT_ATOMS: atom_id res chain seq x y z
N MET A 1 9.16 41.50 -6.04
CA MET A 1 8.62 40.93 -7.29
C MET A 1 9.16 39.51 -7.41
N SER A 2 8.32 38.47 -7.38
CA SER A 2 8.85 37.10 -7.47
C SER A 2 9.40 36.86 -8.88
N ILE A 3 10.39 35.96 -9.03
CA ILE A 3 10.97 35.59 -10.33
C ILE A 3 9.85 35.16 -11.30
N ILE A 4 8.83 34.45 -10.79
CA ILE A 4 7.64 34.03 -11.56
C ILE A 4 6.89 35.24 -12.17
N THR A 5 6.73 36.33 -11.40
CA THR A 5 6.08 37.55 -11.90
C THR A 5 6.91 38.22 -12.99
N PHE A 6 8.24 38.23 -12.87
CA PHE A 6 9.13 38.85 -13.85
C PHE A 6 9.13 38.12 -15.20
N VAL A 7 9.27 36.79 -15.21
CA VAL A 7 9.29 36.02 -16.46
C VAL A 7 7.92 36.05 -17.16
N TYR A 8 6.82 36.14 -16.40
CA TYR A 8 5.49 36.37 -16.96
C TYR A 8 5.39 37.68 -17.75
N PHE A 9 5.90 38.77 -17.20
CA PHE A 9 5.91 40.06 -17.88
C PHE A 9 6.74 40.04 -19.15
N LEU A 10 7.89 39.35 -19.14
CA LEU A 10 8.73 39.21 -20.32
C LEU A 10 8.04 38.45 -21.45
N LEU A 11 7.41 37.31 -21.17
CA LEU A 11 6.67 36.57 -22.20
C LEU A 11 5.55 37.45 -22.79
N ARG A 12 4.75 38.08 -21.93
CA ARG A 12 3.69 39.01 -22.38
C ARG A 12 4.23 40.13 -23.25
N TYR A 13 5.35 40.71 -22.83
CA TYR A 13 6.02 41.78 -23.56
C TYR A 13 6.43 41.29 -24.97
N TYR A 14 7.13 40.17 -25.08
CA TYR A 14 7.57 39.64 -26.38
C TYR A 14 6.39 39.30 -27.31
N ILE A 15 5.34 38.65 -26.79
CA ILE A 15 4.13 38.36 -27.58
C ILE A 15 3.45 39.66 -28.03
N SER A 16 3.37 40.68 -27.15
CA SER A 16 2.82 41.99 -27.53
C SER A 16 3.65 42.74 -28.59
N LYS A 17 4.92 42.38 -28.74
CA LYS A 17 5.83 42.90 -29.77
C LYS A 17 5.85 42.04 -31.05
N GLY A 18 4.98 41.04 -31.15
CA GLY A 18 4.85 40.20 -32.34
C GLY A 18 5.75 38.97 -32.38
N ALA A 19 6.29 38.52 -31.24
CA ALA A 19 7.02 37.25 -31.19
C ALA A 19 6.10 36.08 -31.56
N ILE A 20 6.58 35.19 -32.43
CA ILE A 20 5.88 33.97 -32.83
C ILE A 20 6.04 32.92 -31.73
N ILE A 21 4.92 32.42 -31.20
CA ILE A 21 4.90 31.54 -30.01
C ILE A 21 5.68 30.23 -30.22
N ASP A 22 5.57 29.64 -31.41
CA ASP A 22 6.20 28.39 -31.81
C ASP A 22 7.41 28.62 -32.73
N GLN A 23 8.06 29.78 -32.61
CA GLN A 23 9.28 30.05 -33.37
C GLN A 23 10.35 28.99 -33.03
N LEU A 24 10.78 28.25 -34.05
CA LEU A 24 11.90 27.33 -33.92
C LEU A 24 13.22 28.12 -33.95
N GLY A 25 14.16 27.73 -33.10
CA GLY A 25 15.48 28.35 -33.05
C GLY A 25 16.50 27.57 -32.22
N GLY A 26 17.75 28.05 -32.26
CA GLY A 26 18.91 27.42 -31.63
C GLY A 26 19.33 26.11 -32.30
N ASP A 27 20.40 25.50 -31.78
CA ASP A 27 21.02 24.30 -32.37
C ASP A 27 20.11 23.07 -32.35
N LEU A 28 19.14 23.04 -31.42
CA LEU A 28 18.16 21.96 -31.27
C LEU A 28 16.85 22.24 -32.01
N ASN A 29 16.78 23.26 -32.88
CA ASN A 29 15.57 23.63 -33.63
C ASN A 29 14.29 23.56 -32.76
N SER A 30 14.31 24.23 -31.61
CA SER A 30 13.35 24.04 -30.52
C SER A 30 12.43 25.25 -30.35
N THR A 31 11.17 25.01 -29.99
CA THR A 31 10.22 26.06 -29.61
C THR A 31 10.51 26.58 -28.18
N PRO A 32 10.01 27.76 -27.80
CA PRO A 32 10.02 28.21 -26.41
C PRO A 32 9.39 27.20 -25.44
N LEU A 33 8.38 26.44 -25.87
CA LEU A 33 7.72 25.40 -25.08
C LEU A 33 8.69 24.26 -24.77
N HIS A 34 9.48 23.79 -25.74
CA HIS A 34 10.51 22.78 -25.52
C HIS A 34 11.52 23.21 -24.46
N TRP A 35 12.01 24.45 -24.54
CA TRP A 35 12.95 24.99 -23.56
C TRP A 35 12.35 25.08 -22.16
N ALA A 36 11.11 25.54 -22.03
CA ALA A 36 10.41 25.59 -20.75
C ALA A 36 10.25 24.20 -20.11
N ILE A 37 9.99 23.17 -20.93
CA ILE A 37 9.87 21.78 -20.49
C ILE A 37 11.22 21.22 -20.05
N ARG A 38 12.29 21.39 -20.86
CA ARG A 38 13.64 20.92 -20.54
C ARG A 38 14.17 21.51 -19.22
N GLN A 39 13.74 22.72 -18.86
CA GLN A 39 14.11 23.39 -17.61
C GLN A 39 13.18 23.06 -16.43
N GLY A 40 12.12 22.27 -16.64
CA GLY A 40 11.16 21.94 -15.58
C GLY A 40 10.28 23.12 -15.14
N HIS A 41 10.20 24.20 -15.94
CA HIS A 41 9.54 25.43 -15.55
C HIS A 41 8.03 25.37 -15.84
N LEU A 42 7.29 24.57 -15.07
CA LEU A 42 5.84 24.37 -15.23
C LEU A 42 5.03 25.68 -15.37
N PRO A 43 5.27 26.76 -14.59
CA PRO A 43 4.53 28.01 -14.79
C PRO A 43 4.71 28.64 -16.19
N MET A 44 5.86 28.41 -16.83
CA MET A 44 6.14 28.92 -18.18
C MET A 44 5.47 28.03 -19.22
N VAL A 45 5.52 26.70 -19.05
CA VAL A 45 4.78 25.74 -19.88
C VAL A 45 3.29 26.09 -19.91
N ILE A 46 2.69 26.33 -18.75
CA ILE A 46 1.27 26.72 -18.65
C ILE A 46 1.01 28.00 -19.45
N GLN A 47 1.87 29.00 -19.29
CA GLN A 47 1.66 30.29 -19.93
C GLN A 47 1.84 30.23 -21.44
N LEU A 48 2.86 29.54 -21.93
CA LEU A 48 3.07 29.32 -23.37
C LEU A 48 1.88 28.60 -24.00
N MET A 49 1.38 27.54 -23.36
CA MET A 49 0.18 26.83 -23.85
C MET A 49 -1.09 27.71 -23.79
N ARG A 50 -1.21 28.64 -22.83
CA ARG A 50 -2.30 29.63 -22.81
C ARG A 50 -2.23 30.63 -23.96
N TYR A 51 -1.03 30.95 -24.45
CA TYR A 51 -0.83 31.75 -25.66
C TYR A 51 -0.89 30.91 -26.95
N GLY A 52 -1.26 29.63 -26.86
CA GLY A 52 -1.49 28.77 -28.03
C GLY A 52 -0.26 28.02 -28.53
N ALA A 53 0.82 27.88 -27.73
CA ALA A 53 1.95 27.05 -28.11
C ALA A 53 1.51 25.60 -28.39
N ASP A 54 1.88 25.06 -29.55
CA ASP A 54 1.52 23.70 -29.94
C ASP A 54 2.48 22.66 -29.35
N PRO A 55 2.04 21.80 -28.41
CA PRO A 55 2.87 20.75 -27.85
C PRO A 55 3.20 19.61 -28.83
N SER A 56 2.52 19.54 -29.97
CA SER A 56 2.69 18.47 -30.95
C SER A 56 3.94 18.67 -31.82
N ILE A 57 4.48 19.89 -31.87
CA ILE A 57 5.70 20.20 -32.63
C ILE A 57 6.87 19.38 -32.09
N THR A 58 7.71 18.88 -33.00
CA THR A 58 8.94 18.16 -32.66
C THR A 58 10.12 19.11 -32.63
N ASP A 59 11.05 18.92 -31.70
CA ASP A 59 12.36 19.58 -31.75
C ASP A 59 13.29 18.94 -32.80
N GLY A 60 14.51 19.45 -32.90
CA GLY A 60 15.54 18.95 -33.81
C GLY A 60 16.04 17.54 -33.51
N GLU A 61 15.78 17.01 -32.32
CA GLU A 61 16.02 15.60 -31.98
C GLU A 61 14.81 14.71 -32.30
N GLY A 62 13.70 15.32 -32.73
CA GLY A 62 12.46 14.64 -33.06
C GLY A 62 11.46 14.49 -31.93
N TYR A 63 11.77 15.00 -30.74
CA TYR A 63 10.94 14.84 -29.54
C TYR A 63 9.82 15.87 -29.49
N ARG A 64 8.63 15.41 -29.09
CA ARG A 64 7.50 16.28 -28.76
C ARG A 64 7.54 16.69 -27.28
N ALA A 65 6.65 17.58 -26.87
CA ALA A 65 6.57 18.08 -25.51
C ALA A 65 6.47 16.97 -24.43
N LEU A 66 5.64 15.94 -24.62
CA LEU A 66 5.51 14.86 -23.62
C LEU A 66 6.79 14.00 -23.54
N HIS A 67 7.44 13.70 -24.67
CA HIS A 67 8.73 13.00 -24.69
C HIS A 67 9.78 13.75 -23.88
N LEU A 68 9.89 15.08 -24.08
CA LEU A 68 10.80 15.92 -23.32
C LEU A 68 10.46 15.93 -21.82
N ALA A 69 9.19 16.08 -21.46
CA ALA A 69 8.78 16.08 -20.06
C ALA A 69 9.14 14.77 -19.35
N ILE A 70 9.06 13.64 -20.06
CA ILE A 70 9.45 12.32 -19.57
C ILE A 70 10.98 12.20 -19.50
N LEU A 71 11.70 12.53 -20.58
CA LEU A 71 13.16 12.45 -20.67
C LEU A 71 13.86 13.25 -19.55
N PHE A 72 13.35 14.44 -19.24
CA PHE A 72 13.84 15.31 -18.16
C PHE A 72 13.14 15.06 -16.81
N GLN A 73 12.31 14.02 -16.72
CA GLN A 73 11.67 13.54 -15.49
C GLN A 73 10.76 14.55 -14.78
N HIS A 74 10.16 15.48 -15.52
CA HIS A 74 9.23 16.47 -15.00
C HIS A 74 7.78 15.95 -15.02
N MET A 75 7.45 15.00 -14.15
CA MET A 75 6.13 14.34 -14.10
C MET A 75 4.96 15.32 -13.92
N ALA A 76 5.19 16.42 -13.21
CA ALA A 76 4.23 17.52 -13.07
C ALA A 76 3.85 18.15 -14.42
N ILE A 77 4.84 18.35 -15.30
CA ILE A 77 4.64 18.85 -16.66
C ILE A 77 3.98 17.78 -17.51
N ALA A 78 4.46 16.53 -17.46
CA ALA A 78 3.86 15.41 -18.20
C ALA A 78 2.37 15.21 -17.86
N ALA A 79 2.03 15.27 -16.57
CA ALA A 79 0.65 15.24 -16.06
C ALA A 79 -0.19 16.37 -16.66
N TYR A 80 0.34 17.60 -16.67
CA TYR A 80 -0.36 18.77 -17.23
C TYR A 80 -0.58 18.63 -18.74
N LEU A 81 0.43 18.19 -19.48
CA LEU A 81 0.36 17.97 -20.93
C LEU A 81 -0.72 16.93 -21.30
N MET A 82 -0.74 15.78 -20.62
CA MET A 82 -1.76 14.75 -20.83
C MET A 82 -3.16 15.24 -20.42
N ALA A 83 -3.26 16.03 -19.35
CA ALA A 83 -4.51 16.65 -18.93
C ALA A 83 -5.04 17.68 -19.94
N LYS A 84 -4.14 18.34 -20.68
CA LYS A 84 -4.47 19.23 -21.80
C LYS A 84 -4.71 18.51 -23.13
N GLY A 85 -4.72 17.17 -23.13
CA GLY A 85 -5.14 16.37 -24.27
C GLY A 85 -4.01 15.77 -25.11
N GLN A 86 -2.74 15.90 -24.73
CA GLN A 86 -1.71 15.10 -25.37
C GLN A 86 -1.95 13.60 -25.15
N GLU A 87 -1.96 12.84 -26.24
CA GLU A 87 -2.06 11.39 -26.21
C GLU A 87 -0.78 10.76 -25.65
N VAL A 88 -0.94 9.84 -24.70
CA VAL A 88 0.19 9.22 -23.97
C VAL A 88 1.10 8.38 -24.86
N ASP A 89 0.54 7.78 -25.92
CA ASP A 89 1.23 6.90 -26.85
C ASP A 89 1.62 7.58 -28.16
N LEU A 90 1.44 8.91 -28.28
CA LEU A 90 1.81 9.63 -29.48
C LEU A 90 3.32 9.50 -29.72
N SER A 91 3.69 9.03 -30.91
CA SER A 91 5.09 8.76 -31.22
C SER A 91 5.88 10.01 -31.60
N ASP A 92 7.18 9.99 -31.30
CA ASP A 92 8.16 10.95 -31.81
C ASP A 92 8.45 10.70 -33.31
N CYS A 93 9.40 11.43 -33.90
CA CYS A 93 9.74 11.24 -35.32
C CYS A 93 10.37 9.86 -35.63
N ASN A 94 10.96 9.20 -34.62
CA ASN A 94 11.54 7.87 -34.72
C ASN A 94 10.49 6.76 -34.53
N GLY A 95 9.24 7.13 -34.27
CA GLY A 95 8.15 6.21 -33.98
C GLY A 95 8.17 5.69 -32.54
N GLN A 96 8.96 6.27 -31.64
CA GLN A 96 9.02 5.86 -30.24
C GLN A 96 7.95 6.56 -29.41
N THR A 97 7.23 5.79 -28.59
CA THR A 97 6.33 6.35 -27.57
C THR A 97 7.13 6.92 -26.40
N PRO A 98 6.55 7.81 -25.57
CA PRO A 98 7.19 8.26 -24.34
C PRO A 98 7.59 7.10 -23.40
N LEU A 99 6.84 5.98 -23.41
CA LEU A 99 7.15 4.80 -22.60
C LEU A 99 8.40 4.06 -23.12
N MET A 100 8.56 3.95 -24.45
CA MET A 100 9.78 3.40 -25.05
C MET A 100 10.99 4.27 -24.73
N LEU A 101 10.83 5.59 -24.83
CA LEU A 101 11.89 6.54 -24.50
C LEU A 101 12.31 6.44 -23.03
N ALA A 102 11.35 6.34 -22.10
CA ALA A 102 11.61 6.12 -20.68
C ALA A 102 12.38 4.82 -20.44
N ALA A 103 11.90 3.71 -21.02
CA ALA A 103 12.54 2.41 -20.93
C ALA A 103 13.97 2.41 -21.46
N GLN A 104 14.24 3.15 -22.54
CA GLN A 104 15.55 3.17 -23.20
C GLN A 104 16.55 4.13 -22.55
N LYS A 105 16.12 5.33 -22.14
CA LYS A 105 17.04 6.43 -21.82
C LYS A 105 17.08 6.82 -20.35
N ILE A 106 16.14 6.37 -19.52
CA ILE A 106 16.02 6.86 -18.15
C ILE A 106 16.35 5.77 -17.13
N ILE A 107 17.30 6.07 -16.25
CA ILE A 107 17.61 5.24 -15.10
C ILE A 107 16.61 5.55 -13.98
N GLY A 108 15.86 4.55 -13.56
CA GLY A 108 14.93 4.61 -12.43
C GLY A 108 13.46 4.37 -12.80
N PRO A 109 12.62 4.01 -11.81
CA PRO A 109 11.28 3.48 -12.04
C PRO A 109 10.20 4.54 -12.31
N GLU A 110 10.41 5.78 -11.85
CA GLU A 110 9.33 6.77 -11.74
C GLU A 110 8.68 7.13 -13.09
N PRO A 111 9.41 7.45 -14.19
CA PRO A 111 8.77 7.81 -15.45
C PRO A 111 8.03 6.64 -16.09
N THR A 112 8.59 5.43 -16.04
CA THR A 112 7.95 4.22 -16.55
C THR A 112 6.66 3.94 -15.78
N ASN A 113 6.70 3.95 -14.45
CA ASN A 113 5.52 3.71 -13.61
C ASN A 113 4.45 4.78 -13.83
N PHE A 114 4.85 6.05 -13.93
CA PHE A 114 3.94 7.16 -14.21
C PHE A 114 3.20 6.98 -15.55
N LEU A 115 3.89 6.59 -16.62
CA LEU A 115 3.29 6.37 -17.93
C LEU A 115 2.34 5.17 -17.93
N ILE A 116 2.74 4.04 -17.33
CA ILE A 116 1.87 2.86 -17.17
C ILE A 116 0.59 3.21 -16.41
N LYS A 117 0.70 3.98 -15.32
CA LYS A 117 -0.46 4.46 -14.54
C LYS A 117 -1.38 5.40 -15.32
N ASN A 118 -0.86 6.03 -16.37
CA ASN A 118 -1.64 6.86 -17.30
C ASN A 118 -2.01 6.11 -18.59
N ASN A 119 -2.06 4.77 -18.53
CA ASN A 119 -2.49 3.86 -19.60
C ASN A 119 -1.63 3.89 -20.86
N ALA A 120 -0.32 4.13 -20.73
CA ALA A 120 0.61 3.93 -21.84
C ALA A 120 0.61 2.46 -22.30
N SER A 121 0.65 2.24 -23.61
CA SER A 121 0.62 0.91 -24.19
C SER A 121 1.96 0.18 -24.04
N VAL A 122 1.93 -0.97 -23.34
CA VAL A 122 3.09 -1.88 -23.21
C VAL A 122 3.37 -2.69 -24.47
N SER A 123 2.46 -2.68 -25.45
CA SER A 123 2.55 -3.44 -26.70
C SER A 123 2.74 -2.57 -27.93
N ALA A 124 2.80 -1.24 -27.79
CA ALA A 124 3.20 -0.35 -28.87
C ALA A 124 4.57 -0.78 -29.42
N VAL A 125 4.82 -0.50 -30.69
CA VAL A 125 6.09 -0.84 -31.36
C VAL A 125 6.68 0.39 -32.04
N ASP A 126 8.01 0.51 -31.99
CA ASP A 126 8.70 1.58 -32.71
C ASP A 126 8.60 1.39 -34.24
N LYS A 127 8.83 2.47 -35.00
CA LYS A 127 8.73 2.41 -36.46
C LYS A 127 9.90 1.69 -37.11
N VAL A 128 11.08 1.74 -36.49
CA VAL A 128 12.34 1.30 -37.10
C VAL A 128 12.51 -0.21 -36.99
N ASN A 129 12.41 -0.76 -35.78
CA ASN A 129 12.73 -2.16 -35.49
C ASN A 129 11.51 -2.97 -35.05
N ARG A 130 10.34 -2.34 -34.94
CA ARG A 130 9.16 -2.87 -34.28
C ARG A 130 9.44 -3.33 -32.85
N ASN A 131 10.34 -2.65 -32.15
CA ASN A 131 10.65 -2.94 -30.76
C ASN A 131 9.52 -2.44 -29.84
N THR A 132 9.06 -3.30 -28.93
CA THR A 132 8.16 -2.89 -27.83
C THR A 132 8.93 -2.18 -26.72
N PRO A 133 8.26 -1.48 -25.78
CA PRO A 133 8.93 -0.92 -24.60
C PRO A 133 9.81 -1.92 -23.84
N LEU A 134 9.40 -3.20 -23.79
CA LEU A 134 10.20 -4.25 -23.13
C LEU A 134 11.48 -4.57 -23.91
N HIS A 135 11.44 -4.60 -25.25
CA HIS A 135 12.65 -4.72 -26.06
C HIS A 135 13.58 -3.53 -25.82
N CYS A 136 13.04 -2.30 -25.77
CA CYS A 136 13.82 -1.09 -25.48
C CYS A 136 14.50 -1.14 -24.10
N ALA A 137 13.77 -1.57 -23.06
CA ALA A 137 14.32 -1.74 -21.71
C ALA A 137 15.47 -2.75 -21.70
N VAL A 138 15.29 -3.89 -22.36
CA VAL A 138 16.32 -4.95 -22.41
C VAL A 138 17.56 -4.48 -23.16
N LEU A 139 17.40 -3.86 -24.34
CA LEU A 139 18.53 -3.35 -25.12
C LEU A 139 19.32 -2.28 -24.36
N ALA A 140 18.65 -1.48 -23.53
CA ALA A 140 19.28 -0.48 -22.68
C ALA A 140 19.87 -1.04 -21.37
N GLY A 141 19.63 -2.33 -21.05
CA GLY A 141 19.99 -2.90 -19.75
C GLY A 141 19.19 -2.33 -18.57
N ASN A 142 18.04 -1.71 -18.83
CA ASN A 142 17.20 -1.05 -17.83
C ASN A 142 16.32 -2.06 -17.09
N VAL A 143 16.89 -2.64 -16.04
CA VAL A 143 16.25 -3.70 -15.22
C VAL A 143 14.97 -3.19 -14.52
N ASP A 144 14.99 -1.95 -14.02
CA ASP A 144 13.83 -1.36 -13.34
C ASP A 144 12.64 -1.21 -14.30
N ALA A 145 12.89 -0.66 -15.50
CA ALA A 145 11.85 -0.53 -16.51
C ALA A 145 11.35 -1.89 -16.99
N ALA A 146 12.25 -2.86 -17.21
CA ALA A 146 11.88 -4.22 -17.59
C ALA A 146 10.95 -4.87 -16.53
N HIS A 147 11.29 -4.73 -15.24
CA HIS A 147 10.45 -5.24 -14.15
C HIS A 147 9.05 -4.63 -14.17
N ILE A 148 8.94 -3.30 -14.23
CA ILE A 148 7.66 -2.58 -14.25
C ILE A 148 6.82 -2.97 -15.47
N LEU A 149 7.46 -3.10 -16.64
CA LEU A 149 6.79 -3.49 -17.87
C LEU A 149 6.23 -4.92 -17.78
N LEU A 150 6.98 -5.85 -17.17
CA LEU A 150 6.52 -7.22 -16.93
C LEU A 150 5.35 -7.27 -15.94
N GLU A 151 5.41 -6.49 -14.86
CA GLU A 151 4.29 -6.33 -13.91
C GLU A 151 3.04 -5.74 -14.61
N ALA A 152 3.24 -4.83 -15.55
CA ALA A 152 2.19 -4.24 -16.38
C ALA A 152 1.69 -5.18 -17.50
N GLY A 153 2.20 -6.40 -17.59
CA GLY A 153 1.75 -7.42 -18.54
C GLY A 153 2.38 -7.33 -19.93
N ALA A 154 3.56 -6.71 -20.07
CA ALA A 154 4.31 -6.75 -21.33
C ALA A 154 4.62 -8.19 -21.75
N SER A 155 4.45 -8.49 -23.04
CA SER A 155 4.66 -9.85 -23.56
C SER A 155 6.15 -10.18 -23.65
N VAL A 156 6.56 -11.24 -22.96
CA VAL A 156 7.91 -11.85 -23.11
C VAL A 156 8.09 -12.64 -24.41
N ASP A 157 7.00 -12.89 -25.14
CA ASP A 157 6.99 -13.63 -26.40
C ASP A 157 6.72 -12.72 -27.61
N ALA A 158 6.72 -11.39 -27.42
CA ALA A 158 6.61 -10.47 -28.54
C ALA A 158 7.88 -10.52 -29.38
N GLU A 159 7.74 -10.58 -30.70
CA GLU A 159 8.86 -10.58 -31.64
C GLU A 159 8.98 -9.20 -32.31
N ASN A 160 10.21 -8.71 -32.43
CA ASN A 160 10.51 -7.52 -33.22
C ASN A 160 10.64 -7.86 -34.73
N ILE A 161 11.03 -6.89 -35.56
CA ILE A 161 11.13 -7.10 -37.02
C ILE A 161 12.11 -8.21 -37.43
N ASN A 162 13.10 -8.50 -36.58
CA ASN A 162 14.11 -9.54 -36.82
C ASN A 162 13.70 -10.91 -36.23
N GLY A 163 12.49 -11.03 -35.68
CA GLY A 163 12.04 -12.25 -35.01
C GLY A 163 12.67 -12.45 -33.62
N HIS A 164 13.35 -11.45 -33.05
CA HIS A 164 13.94 -11.56 -31.72
C HIS A 164 12.92 -11.22 -30.65
N THR A 165 12.84 -12.07 -29.62
CA THR A 165 12.10 -11.81 -28.38
C THR A 165 12.94 -11.00 -27.39
N PRO A 166 12.35 -10.44 -26.31
CA PRO A 166 13.13 -9.79 -25.26
C PRO A 166 14.20 -10.70 -24.63
N ILE A 167 13.96 -12.02 -24.55
CA ILE A 167 14.96 -12.97 -24.03
C ILE A 167 16.14 -13.09 -24.98
N ASP A 168 15.89 -13.16 -26.29
CA ASP A 168 16.95 -13.25 -27.30
C ASP A 168 17.83 -11.99 -27.28
N LEU A 169 17.20 -10.81 -27.14
CA LEU A 169 17.94 -9.56 -26.96
C LEU A 169 18.72 -9.52 -25.65
N ALA A 170 18.20 -10.09 -24.56
CA ALA A 170 18.90 -10.15 -23.27
C ALA A 170 20.18 -11.00 -23.36
N HIS A 171 20.18 -12.06 -24.19
CA HIS A 171 21.37 -12.82 -24.52
C HIS A 171 22.36 -12.00 -25.37
N GLN A 172 21.89 -11.24 -26.36
CA GLN A 172 22.75 -10.39 -27.21
C GLN A 172 23.47 -9.30 -26.41
N VAL A 173 22.79 -8.68 -25.44
CA VAL A 173 23.40 -7.68 -24.55
C VAL A 173 24.14 -8.28 -23.35
N HIS A 174 24.23 -9.62 -23.28
CA HIS A 174 24.96 -10.35 -22.25
C HIS A 174 24.55 -9.96 -20.81
N SER A 175 23.25 -9.87 -20.52
CA SER A 175 22.73 -9.52 -19.19
C SER A 175 22.13 -10.74 -18.46
N PRO A 176 22.88 -11.42 -17.57
CA PRO A 176 22.38 -12.59 -16.83
C PRO A 176 21.13 -12.29 -16.00
N LEU A 177 21.05 -11.07 -15.44
CA LEU A 177 19.93 -10.65 -14.61
C LEU A 177 18.64 -10.54 -15.42
N LEU A 178 18.69 -9.93 -16.62
CA LEU A 178 17.53 -9.83 -17.50
C LEU A 178 17.12 -11.21 -18.04
N ILE A 179 18.09 -12.06 -18.40
CA ILE A 179 17.81 -13.45 -18.81
C ILE A 179 17.07 -14.19 -17.68
N HIS A 180 17.57 -14.09 -16.44
CA HIS A 180 16.93 -14.73 -15.30
C HIS A 180 15.51 -14.19 -15.05
N MET A 181 15.33 -12.86 -15.04
CA MET A 181 14.03 -12.22 -14.84
C MET A 181 13.01 -12.64 -15.91
N LEU A 182 13.37 -12.55 -17.19
CA LEU A 182 12.47 -12.86 -18.29
C LEU A 182 12.14 -14.37 -18.36
N SER A 183 13.13 -15.23 -18.12
CA SER A 183 12.91 -16.68 -18.06
C SER A 183 12.02 -17.07 -16.89
N HIS A 184 12.19 -16.44 -15.72
CA HIS A 184 11.33 -16.62 -14.57
C HIS A 184 9.88 -16.25 -14.90
N VAL A 185 9.62 -15.06 -15.45
CA VAL A 185 8.27 -14.62 -15.83
C VAL A 185 7.66 -15.53 -16.90
N LYS A 186 8.45 -15.97 -17.89
CA LYS A 186 8.00 -16.93 -18.90
C LYS A 186 7.58 -18.27 -18.27
N GLN A 187 8.37 -18.80 -17.34
CA GLN A 187 8.04 -20.02 -16.61
C GLN A 187 6.80 -19.85 -15.72
N GLU A 188 6.68 -18.72 -15.03
CA GLU A 188 5.49 -18.41 -14.22
C GLU A 188 4.23 -18.32 -15.08
N ARG A 189 4.30 -17.71 -16.26
CA ARG A 189 3.18 -17.68 -17.21
C ARG A 189 2.75 -19.09 -17.60
N ILE A 190 3.70 -19.97 -17.93
CA ILE A 190 3.41 -21.38 -18.27
C ILE A 190 2.76 -22.09 -17.07
N ARG A 191 3.30 -21.92 -15.86
CA ARG A 191 2.74 -22.50 -14.63
C ARG A 191 1.34 -21.95 -14.32
N SER A 192 1.11 -20.66 -14.54
CA SER A 192 -0.16 -19.98 -14.30
C SER A 192 -1.31 -20.48 -15.18
N ASN A 193 -1.00 -21.03 -16.37
CA ASN A 193 -1.99 -21.67 -17.24
C ASN A 193 -2.55 -22.98 -16.65
N SER A 194 -1.91 -23.56 -15.62
CA SER A 194 -2.42 -24.75 -14.96
C SER A 194 -3.80 -24.51 -14.32
N ARG A 195 -4.71 -25.48 -14.46
CA ARG A 195 -6.06 -25.40 -13.86
C ARG A 195 -5.99 -25.27 -12.33
N CYS A 196 -5.04 -25.97 -11.70
CA CYS A 196 -4.82 -25.94 -10.25
C CYS A 196 -4.41 -24.54 -9.77
N LEU A 197 -3.41 -23.90 -10.39
CA LEU A 197 -2.95 -22.59 -9.93
C LEU A 197 -4.01 -21.50 -10.14
N ARG A 198 -4.80 -21.57 -11.22
CA ARG A 198 -5.95 -20.68 -11.42
C ARG A 198 -7.00 -20.84 -10.31
N PHE A 199 -7.26 -22.08 -9.88
CA PHE A 199 -8.15 -22.34 -8.75
C PHE A 199 -7.58 -21.77 -7.45
N VAL A 200 -6.31 -22.02 -7.16
CA VAL A 200 -5.63 -21.49 -5.96
C VAL A 200 -5.65 -19.97 -5.95
N ASN A 201 -5.34 -19.31 -7.06
CA ASN A 201 -5.35 -17.85 -7.16
C ASN A 201 -6.77 -17.27 -7.00
N ARG A 202 -7.78 -17.93 -7.57
CA ARG A 202 -9.19 -17.51 -7.42
C ARG A 202 -9.65 -17.58 -5.97
N TYR A 203 -9.25 -18.61 -5.23
CA TYR A 203 -9.65 -18.83 -3.85
C TYR A 203 -8.53 -18.56 -2.84
N LYS A 204 -7.55 -17.72 -3.19
CA LYS A 204 -6.30 -17.53 -2.42
C LYS A 204 -6.52 -17.24 -0.94
N ALA A 205 -7.53 -16.43 -0.60
CA ALA A 205 -7.87 -16.11 0.78
C ALA A 205 -8.45 -17.29 1.58
N PHE A 206 -9.23 -18.14 0.92
CA PHE A 206 -9.79 -19.33 1.54
C PHE A 206 -8.74 -20.44 1.66
N VAL A 207 -7.96 -20.67 0.59
CA VAL A 207 -6.85 -21.63 0.59
C VAL A 207 -5.80 -21.26 1.64
N GLY A 208 -5.41 -19.98 1.71
CA GLY A 208 -4.47 -19.49 2.73
C GLY A 208 -5.00 -19.69 4.15
N PHE A 209 -6.28 -19.41 4.40
CA PHE A 209 -6.91 -19.69 5.70
C PHE A 209 -6.89 -21.18 6.03
N LEU A 210 -7.32 -22.04 5.11
CA LEU A 210 -7.35 -23.49 5.31
C LEU A 210 -5.95 -24.05 5.57
N LEU A 211 -4.95 -23.62 4.80
CA LEU A 211 -3.55 -24.00 4.97
C LEU A 211 -3.07 -23.63 6.38
N CYS A 212 -3.27 -22.37 6.81
CA CYS A 212 -2.89 -21.94 8.15
C CYS A 212 -3.60 -22.76 9.25
N THR A 213 -4.90 -23.03 9.10
CA THR A 213 -5.67 -23.82 10.07
C THR A 213 -5.15 -25.25 10.18
N ILE A 214 -4.89 -25.92 9.05
CA ILE A 214 -4.30 -27.27 9.03
C ILE A 214 -2.93 -27.24 9.68
N MET A 215 -2.09 -26.25 9.35
CA MET A 215 -0.75 -26.12 9.90
C MET A 215 -0.73 -25.98 11.42
N PHE A 216 -1.56 -25.10 11.99
CA PHE A 216 -1.70 -24.98 13.45
C PHE A 216 -2.23 -26.27 14.08
N GLY A 217 -3.19 -26.93 13.44
CA GLY A 217 -3.74 -28.20 13.91
C GLY A 217 -2.70 -29.31 13.93
N CYS A 218 -1.94 -29.48 12.85
CA CYS A 218 -0.84 -30.44 12.77
C CYS A 218 0.23 -30.17 13.83
N PHE A 219 0.63 -28.91 14.02
CA PHE A 219 1.57 -28.54 15.07
C PHE A 219 1.07 -29.01 16.43
N GLY A 220 -0.14 -28.61 16.83
CA GLY A 220 -0.64 -28.99 18.15
C GLY A 220 -0.91 -30.49 18.30
N ALA A 221 -1.36 -31.18 17.25
CA ALA A 221 -1.53 -32.64 17.27
C ALA A 221 -0.20 -33.39 17.44
N ILE A 222 0.89 -32.93 16.82
CA ILE A 222 2.22 -33.54 16.99
C ILE A 222 2.71 -33.36 18.43
N VAL A 223 2.51 -32.17 19.02
CA VAL A 223 2.95 -31.91 20.38
C VAL A 223 2.10 -32.69 21.40
N GLU A 224 0.78 -32.77 21.20
CA GLU A 224 -0.17 -33.52 22.07
C GLU A 224 -0.04 -35.04 21.94
N MET A 225 0.55 -35.54 20.85
CA MET A 225 0.67 -36.98 20.59
C MET A 225 1.22 -37.74 21.80
N ASN A 226 0.52 -38.82 22.19
CA ASN A 226 0.88 -39.69 23.30
C ASN A 226 2.08 -40.60 22.94
N SER A 227 3.25 -39.99 22.82
CA SER A 227 4.53 -40.65 22.58
C SER A 227 5.59 -40.07 23.49
N GLU A 228 6.30 -40.92 24.20
CA GLU A 228 7.43 -40.57 25.07
C GLU A 228 8.67 -40.14 24.26
N SER A 229 8.69 -40.40 22.95
CA SER A 229 9.84 -40.08 22.08
C SER A 229 9.83 -38.62 21.64
N TRP A 230 10.58 -37.79 22.36
CA TRP A 230 10.87 -36.41 21.96
C TRP A 230 11.56 -36.31 20.59
N LEU A 231 12.35 -37.33 20.22
CA LEU A 231 12.99 -37.42 18.91
C LEU A 231 11.94 -37.55 17.79
N LEU A 232 10.93 -38.41 17.96
CA LEU A 232 9.85 -38.57 16.98
C LEU A 232 9.07 -37.26 16.81
N LYS A 233 8.68 -36.61 17.92
CA LYS A 233 7.99 -35.31 17.90
C LYS A 233 8.83 -34.26 17.18
N GLY A 234 10.14 -34.20 17.46
CA GLY A 234 11.09 -33.32 16.80
C GLY A 234 11.20 -33.57 15.29
N ILE A 235 11.29 -34.83 14.86
CA ILE A 235 11.34 -35.21 13.44
C ILE A 235 10.04 -34.81 12.73
N LEU A 236 8.87 -35.08 13.32
CA LEU A 236 7.58 -34.71 12.73
C LEU A 236 7.42 -33.19 12.61
N LEU A 237 7.86 -32.42 13.61
CA LEU A 237 7.89 -30.96 13.54
C LEU A 237 8.85 -30.47 12.44
N ALA A 238 10.03 -31.09 12.29
CA ALA A 238 10.96 -30.75 11.22
C ALA A 238 10.37 -31.06 9.83
N CYS A 239 9.67 -32.18 9.67
CA CYS A 239 8.92 -32.51 8.46
C CYS A 239 7.84 -31.47 8.17
N LEU A 240 7.09 -31.03 9.19
CA LEU A 240 6.06 -30.00 9.07
C LEU A 240 6.66 -28.67 8.57
N VAL A 241 7.80 -28.25 9.15
CA VAL A 241 8.54 -27.07 8.67
C VAL A 241 9.04 -27.26 7.24
N GLY A 242 9.51 -28.46 6.88
CA GLY A 242 9.89 -28.82 5.51
C GLY A 242 8.74 -28.66 4.51
N VAL A 243 7.54 -29.11 4.87
CA VAL A 243 6.32 -28.95 4.06
C VAL A 243 5.96 -27.47 3.87
N VAL A 244 6.03 -26.67 4.93
CA VAL A 244 5.79 -25.21 4.86
C VAL A 244 6.78 -24.54 3.92
N ASN A 245 8.06 -24.87 4.06
CA ASN A 245 9.12 -24.31 3.21
C ASN A 245 8.98 -24.74 1.75
N LEU A 246 8.53 -25.97 1.49
CA LEU A 246 8.25 -26.42 0.13
C LEU A 246 7.02 -25.72 -0.45
N ALA A 247 5.95 -25.56 0.35
CA ALA A 247 4.75 -24.85 -0.06
C ALA A 247 5.05 -23.37 -0.36
N SER A 248 5.80 -22.68 0.50
CA SER A 248 6.15 -21.27 0.32
C SER A 248 6.98 -21.03 -0.95
N ARG A 249 7.88 -21.96 -1.31
CA ARG A 249 8.64 -21.91 -2.57
C ARG A 249 7.78 -22.12 -3.82
N ASN A 250 6.70 -22.89 -3.72
CA ASN A 250 5.81 -23.18 -4.85
C ASN A 250 4.68 -22.14 -5.01
N PHE A 251 4.39 -21.34 -3.98
CA PHE A 251 3.43 -20.24 -4.02
C PHE A 251 4.07 -18.88 -3.69
N PRO A 252 5.09 -18.41 -4.45
CA PRO A 252 5.88 -17.23 -4.10
C PRO A 252 5.20 -15.90 -4.47
N GLY A 253 3.99 -15.89 -5.03
CA GLY A 253 3.35 -14.66 -5.48
C GLY A 253 3.26 -13.62 -4.34
N PRO A 254 3.70 -12.36 -4.54
CA PRO A 254 3.71 -11.33 -3.50
C PRO A 254 2.32 -11.11 -2.88
N ASP A 255 1.28 -11.26 -3.70
CA ASP A 255 -0.12 -11.30 -3.30
C ASP A 255 -0.45 -12.35 -2.24
N PHE A 256 0.08 -13.58 -2.38
CA PHE A 256 -0.19 -14.67 -1.46
C PHE A 256 0.56 -14.46 -0.14
N GLN A 257 1.81 -14.01 -0.22
CA GLN A 257 2.63 -13.71 0.95
C GLN A 257 2.02 -12.59 1.80
N SER A 258 1.49 -11.53 1.18
CA SER A 258 0.80 -10.44 1.89
C SER A 258 -0.40 -10.92 2.72
N LEU A 259 -1.05 -12.01 2.28
CA LEU A 259 -2.26 -12.54 2.88
C LEU A 259 -1.99 -13.51 4.03
N LEU A 260 -0.76 -14.03 4.13
CA LEU A 260 -0.38 -15.07 5.09
C LEU A 260 -0.59 -14.62 6.55
N PRO A 261 -0.15 -13.43 7.00
CA PRO A 261 -0.36 -13.00 8.39
C PRO A 261 -1.84 -12.88 8.76
N SER A 262 -2.66 -12.34 7.84
CA SER A 262 -4.11 -12.24 8.05
C SER A 262 -4.80 -13.61 8.10
N SER A 263 -4.28 -14.57 7.32
CA SER A 263 -4.77 -15.95 7.30
C SER A 263 -4.39 -16.69 8.58
N ALA A 264 -3.17 -16.48 9.06
CA ALA A 264 -2.69 -17.01 10.33
C ALA A 264 -3.50 -16.49 11.52
N LEU A 265 -3.84 -15.19 11.55
CA LEU A 265 -4.70 -14.62 12.61
C LEU A 265 -6.11 -15.25 12.60
N LYS A 266 -6.72 -15.44 11.43
CA LYS A 266 -8.03 -16.13 11.35
C LYS A 266 -7.94 -17.57 11.83
N ALA A 267 -6.88 -18.28 11.46
CA ALA A 267 -6.65 -19.66 11.86
C ALA A 267 -6.41 -19.79 13.37
N SER A 268 -5.66 -18.87 13.98
CA SER A 268 -5.44 -18.87 15.43
C SER A 268 -6.72 -18.61 16.21
N ILE A 269 -7.54 -17.65 15.78
CA ILE A 269 -8.86 -17.39 16.38
C ILE A 269 -9.78 -18.61 16.22
N CYS A 270 -9.77 -19.27 15.06
CA CYS A 270 -10.53 -20.51 14.83
C CYS A 270 -10.16 -21.59 15.86
N TRP A 271 -8.86 -21.84 16.05
CA TRP A 271 -8.40 -22.81 17.04
C TRP A 271 -8.66 -22.38 18.49
N MET A 272 -8.60 -21.07 18.81
CA MET A 272 -9.01 -20.59 20.13
C MET A 272 -10.50 -20.91 20.41
N LEU A 273 -11.37 -20.71 19.42
CA LEU A 273 -12.80 -21.05 19.54
C LEU A 273 -13.04 -22.57 19.65
N ILE A 274 -12.35 -23.37 18.84
CA ILE A 274 -12.43 -24.84 18.91
C ILE A 274 -11.96 -25.32 20.30
N THR A 275 -10.84 -24.79 20.79
CA THR A 275 -10.32 -25.16 22.12
C THR A 275 -11.30 -24.78 23.22
N TRP A 276 -11.92 -23.59 23.16
CA TRP A 276 -12.94 -23.22 24.12
C TRP A 276 -14.08 -24.23 24.16
N CYS A 277 -14.61 -24.63 23.00
CA CYS A 277 -15.73 -25.57 22.91
C CYS A 277 -15.37 -26.99 23.39
N LEU A 278 -14.17 -27.48 23.07
CA LEU A 278 -13.80 -28.87 23.32
C LEU A 278 -13.07 -29.10 24.65
N TRP A 279 -12.26 -28.15 25.12
CA TRP A 279 -11.48 -28.28 26.37
C TRP A 279 -12.06 -27.51 27.54
N PHE A 280 -12.65 -26.33 27.33
CA PHE A 280 -13.03 -25.46 28.45
C PHE A 280 -14.52 -25.52 28.78
N LEU A 281 -15.38 -25.61 27.76
CA LEU A 281 -16.82 -25.65 27.94
C LEU A 281 -17.31 -26.78 28.87
N PRO A 282 -16.74 -28.00 28.87
CA PRO A 282 -17.13 -29.06 29.80
C PRO A 282 -16.96 -28.70 31.29
N ASP A 283 -15.96 -27.87 31.60
CA ASP A 283 -15.56 -27.54 32.97
C ASP A 283 -16.16 -26.23 33.50
N LEU A 284 -16.82 -25.45 32.63
CA LEU A 284 -17.32 -24.11 32.91
C LEU A 284 -18.85 -24.04 32.76
N PRO A 285 -19.63 -24.54 33.74
CA PRO A 285 -21.09 -24.65 33.64
C PRO A 285 -21.83 -23.31 33.84
N SER A 286 -21.14 -22.21 34.18
CA SER A 286 -21.80 -20.92 34.42
C SER A 286 -22.33 -20.30 33.13
N ALA A 287 -23.66 -20.23 33.01
CA ALA A 287 -24.34 -19.63 31.87
C ALA A 287 -23.87 -18.18 31.60
N THR A 288 -23.60 -17.41 32.65
CA THR A 288 -23.12 -16.01 32.53
C THR A 288 -21.77 -15.94 31.82
N LEU A 289 -20.84 -16.85 32.13
CA LEU A 289 -19.52 -16.90 31.49
C LEU A 289 -19.65 -17.29 30.02
N GLN A 290 -20.49 -18.30 29.73
CA GLN A 290 -20.73 -18.77 28.36
C GLN A 290 -21.39 -17.69 27.49
N VAL A 291 -22.40 -16.98 28.01
CA VAL A 291 -23.03 -15.85 27.32
C VAL A 291 -22.01 -14.71 27.10
N SER A 292 -21.19 -14.39 28.09
CA SER A 292 -20.19 -13.33 27.97
C SER A 292 -19.12 -13.66 26.92
N PHE A 293 -18.65 -14.91 26.91
CA PHE A 293 -17.70 -15.38 25.90
C PHE A 293 -18.29 -15.37 24.50
N THR A 294 -19.50 -15.90 24.32
CA THR A 294 -20.18 -15.95 23.01
C THR A 294 -20.47 -14.55 22.47
N LEU A 295 -20.85 -13.60 23.33
CA LEU A 295 -20.98 -12.18 22.96
C LEU A 295 -19.65 -11.61 22.47
N ASN A 296 -18.55 -11.83 23.20
CA ASN A 296 -17.24 -11.36 22.78
C ASN A 296 -16.72 -12.02 21.49
N ALA A 297 -16.92 -13.33 21.32
CA ALA A 297 -16.58 -14.07 20.11
C ALA A 297 -17.36 -13.54 18.89
N THR A 298 -18.66 -13.29 19.07
CA THR A 298 -19.51 -12.69 18.04
C THR A 298 -19.07 -11.25 17.71
N ALA A 299 -18.75 -10.46 18.73
CA ALA A 299 -18.23 -9.10 18.56
C ALA A 299 -16.89 -9.11 17.79
N LEU A 300 -15.97 -10.02 18.15
CA LEU A 300 -14.69 -10.20 17.46
C LEU A 300 -14.88 -10.49 15.97
N LEU A 301 -15.75 -11.45 15.63
CA LEU A 301 -16.05 -11.77 14.24
C LEU A 301 -16.70 -10.58 13.51
N TYR A 302 -17.67 -9.93 14.14
CA TYR A 302 -18.34 -8.76 13.58
C TYR A 302 -17.35 -7.63 13.28
N PHE A 303 -16.51 -7.24 14.24
CA PHE A 303 -15.54 -6.16 14.06
C PHE A 303 -14.44 -6.53 13.08
N TYR A 304 -14.02 -7.80 13.03
CA TYR A 304 -13.10 -8.28 12.00
C TYR A 304 -13.70 -8.10 10.60
N LEU A 305 -14.93 -8.60 10.39
CA LEU A 305 -15.62 -8.49 9.10
C LEU A 305 -15.85 -7.03 8.71
N ARG A 306 -16.30 -6.19 9.64
CA ARG A 306 -16.52 -4.76 9.39
C ARG A 306 -15.23 -4.05 9.06
N THR A 307 -14.13 -4.35 9.75
CA THR A 307 -12.81 -3.76 9.44
C THR A 307 -12.38 -4.08 8.01
N CYS A 308 -12.50 -5.35 7.61
CA CYS A 308 -12.04 -5.82 6.31
C CYS A 308 -12.95 -5.45 5.13
N ARG A 309 -14.26 -5.34 5.34
CA ARG A 309 -15.25 -5.14 4.26
C ARG A 309 -15.72 -3.70 4.11
N THR A 310 -15.51 -2.86 5.11
CA THR A 310 -15.85 -1.44 5.00
C THR A 310 -14.78 -0.74 4.18
N ASP A 311 -15.20 0.01 3.15
CA ASP A 311 -14.31 0.92 2.43
C ASP A 311 -13.63 1.87 3.43
N PRO A 312 -12.29 1.87 3.56
CA PRO A 312 -11.58 2.72 4.52
C PRO A 312 -11.74 4.21 4.23
N GLY A 313 -12.20 4.57 3.03
CA GLY A 313 -12.32 5.94 2.54
C GLY A 313 -11.45 6.18 1.31
N PHE A 314 -11.44 5.24 0.36
CA PHE A 314 -10.69 5.41 -0.88
C PHE A 314 -11.18 6.63 -1.65
N ILE A 315 -10.25 7.52 -2.02
CA ILE A 315 -10.56 8.69 -2.84
C ILE A 315 -10.66 8.25 -4.30
N LYS A 316 -11.88 8.27 -4.82
CA LYS A 316 -12.17 7.89 -6.20
C LYS A 316 -12.37 9.13 -7.07
N ALA A 317 -11.81 9.14 -8.27
CA ALA A 317 -12.02 10.18 -9.27
C ALA A 317 -12.14 9.56 -10.66
N THR A 318 -13.05 10.10 -11.48
CA THR A 318 -13.17 9.73 -12.89
C THR A 318 -11.96 10.23 -13.68
N ALA A 319 -11.74 9.70 -14.88
CA ALA A 319 -10.67 10.16 -15.75
C ALA A 319 -10.79 11.67 -16.05
N GLU A 320 -12.00 12.19 -16.28
CA GLU A 320 -12.19 13.64 -16.51
C GLU A 320 -11.84 14.45 -15.28
N LYS A 321 -12.25 14.01 -14.08
CA LYS A 321 -11.92 14.70 -12.83
C LYS A 321 -10.42 14.69 -12.55
N LYS A 322 -9.71 13.60 -12.87
CA LYS A 322 -8.25 13.54 -12.75
C LYS A 322 -7.59 14.59 -13.64
N LYS A 323 -7.97 14.67 -14.93
CA LYS A 323 -7.48 15.69 -15.86
C LYS A 323 -7.80 17.10 -15.37
N MET A 324 -9.05 17.36 -14.99
CA MET A 324 -9.48 18.66 -14.47
C MET A 324 -8.67 19.09 -13.24
N ASN A 325 -8.48 18.20 -12.26
CA ASN A 325 -7.71 18.50 -11.05
C ASN A 325 -6.28 18.92 -11.36
N VAL A 326 -5.62 18.24 -12.30
CA VAL A 326 -4.27 18.59 -12.73
C VAL A 326 -4.27 19.98 -13.35
N VAL A 327 -5.16 20.26 -14.31
CA VAL A 327 -5.21 21.56 -14.98
C VAL A 327 -5.47 22.68 -13.98
N VAL A 328 -6.51 22.56 -13.16
CA VAL A 328 -6.89 23.60 -12.18
C VAL A 328 -5.76 23.88 -11.19
N LEU A 329 -5.13 22.84 -10.65
CA LEU A 329 -4.05 23.01 -9.68
C LEU A 329 -2.77 23.56 -10.34
N ALA A 330 -2.41 23.07 -11.51
CA ALA A 330 -1.25 23.57 -12.25
C ALA A 330 -1.43 25.05 -12.57
N GLU A 331 -2.58 25.42 -13.14
CA GLU A 331 -2.90 26.79 -13.52
C GLU A 331 -3.02 27.77 -12.34
N ALA A 332 -3.36 27.27 -11.15
CA ALA A 332 -3.34 28.02 -9.90
C ALA A 332 -1.93 28.14 -9.28
N GLY A 333 -0.91 27.47 -9.85
CA GLY A 333 0.43 27.40 -9.25
C GLY A 333 0.51 26.50 -8.01
N CYS A 334 -0.47 25.61 -7.85
CA CYS A 334 -0.68 24.76 -6.68
C CYS A 334 -0.48 23.26 -7.00
N LEU A 335 0.29 22.91 -8.03
CA LEU A 335 0.62 21.51 -8.32
C LEU A 335 1.78 21.03 -7.43
N ASP A 336 1.57 21.06 -6.12
CA ASP A 336 2.54 20.66 -5.10
C ASP A 336 2.25 19.23 -4.61
N PRO A 337 3.27 18.35 -4.47
CA PRO A 337 3.11 17.00 -3.92
C PRO A 337 2.38 16.91 -2.57
N ARG A 338 2.30 17.99 -1.80
CA ARG A 338 1.53 18.07 -0.54
C ARG A 338 0.02 18.02 -0.76
N ILE A 339 -0.47 18.64 -1.82
CA ILE A 339 -1.90 18.78 -2.14
C ILE A 339 -2.33 17.97 -3.36
N PHE A 340 -1.39 17.45 -4.13
CA PHE A 340 -1.63 16.61 -5.29
C PHE A 340 -0.92 15.26 -5.15
N CYS A 341 -1.60 14.17 -5.47
CA CYS A 341 -0.99 12.85 -5.57
C CYS A 341 -0.74 12.53 -7.05
N THR A 342 0.51 12.44 -7.45
CA THR A 342 0.93 12.07 -8.81
C THR A 342 0.51 10.64 -9.16
N SER A 343 0.63 9.70 -8.23
CA SER A 343 0.22 8.30 -8.44
C SER A 343 -1.26 8.13 -8.75
N CYS A 344 -2.13 8.86 -8.04
CA CYS A 344 -3.58 8.75 -8.21
C CYS A 344 -4.15 9.82 -9.16
N MET A 345 -3.36 10.83 -9.53
CA MET A 345 -3.75 12.00 -10.33
C MET A 345 -4.94 12.77 -9.74
N ILE A 346 -4.92 12.98 -8.42
CA ILE A 346 -6.00 13.64 -7.69
C ILE A 346 -5.46 14.70 -6.72
N ARG A 347 -6.29 15.71 -6.46
CA ARG A 347 -6.12 16.57 -5.31
C ARG A 347 -6.35 15.75 -4.04
N LYS A 348 -5.37 15.73 -3.14
CA LYS A 348 -5.47 15.09 -1.83
C LYS A 348 -6.31 15.97 -0.90
N PRO A 349 -7.38 15.44 -0.29
CA PRO A 349 -7.95 16.03 0.91
C PRO A 349 -6.88 16.21 1.99
N VAL A 350 -7.06 17.17 2.91
CA VAL A 350 -6.06 17.59 3.91
C VAL A 350 -5.39 16.42 4.65
N ARG A 351 -6.18 15.39 5.00
CA ARG A 351 -5.71 14.22 5.76
C ARG A 351 -5.60 12.95 4.92
N ALA A 352 -5.57 13.05 3.59
CA ALA A 352 -5.43 11.89 2.73
C ALA A 352 -3.96 11.55 2.46
N THR A 353 -3.64 10.26 2.45
CA THR A 353 -2.30 9.76 2.11
C THR A 353 -2.43 8.63 1.11
N HIS A 354 -1.41 8.45 0.27
CA HIS A 354 -1.35 7.34 -0.68
C HIS A 354 -0.83 6.09 0.03
N CYS A 355 -1.61 5.02 0.00
CA CYS A 355 -1.22 3.72 0.50
C CYS A 355 -0.60 2.91 -0.65
N PHE A 356 0.71 2.69 -0.61
CA PHE A 356 1.41 1.92 -1.64
C PHE A 356 0.90 0.47 -1.76
N SER A 357 0.57 -0.18 -0.65
CA SER A 357 0.03 -1.55 -0.65
C SER A 357 -1.36 -1.66 -1.29
N CYS A 358 -2.16 -0.58 -1.25
CA CYS A 358 -3.47 -0.53 -1.90
C CYS A 358 -3.43 0.19 -3.27
N ASP A 359 -2.28 0.76 -3.63
CA ASP A 359 -2.08 1.72 -4.72
C ASP A 359 -3.19 2.78 -4.84
N ALA A 360 -3.63 3.32 -3.71
CA ALA A 360 -4.76 4.25 -3.66
C ALA A 360 -4.61 5.28 -2.55
N CYS A 361 -5.11 6.50 -2.79
CA CYS A 361 -5.26 7.49 -1.72
C CYS A 361 -6.42 7.14 -0.81
N VAL A 362 -6.17 7.19 0.50
CA VAL A 362 -7.14 6.88 1.55
C VAL A 362 -7.34 8.11 2.44
N ALA A 363 -8.59 8.50 2.64
CA ALA A 363 -8.97 9.58 3.54
C ALA A 363 -8.62 9.23 5.00
N LYS A 364 -7.95 10.16 5.69
CA LYS A 364 -7.50 9.99 7.08
C LYS A 364 -6.82 8.63 7.27
N GLN A 365 -5.89 8.30 6.38
CA GLN A 365 -5.19 7.04 6.41
C GLN A 365 -4.41 6.91 7.73
N ASP A 366 -4.64 5.82 8.45
CA ASP A 366 -3.87 5.49 9.63
C ASP A 366 -2.66 4.64 9.28
N HIS A 367 -2.89 3.43 8.79
CA HIS A 367 -1.85 2.52 8.31
C HIS A 367 -2.47 1.45 7.40
N HIS A 368 -1.63 0.67 6.72
CA HIS A 368 -2.05 -0.59 6.10
C HIS A 368 -1.80 -1.72 7.11
N SER A 369 -2.86 -2.41 7.53
CA SER A 369 -2.79 -3.41 8.58
C SER A 369 -2.44 -4.77 8.00
N ILE A 370 -1.27 -5.31 8.37
CA ILE A 370 -0.81 -6.64 7.96
C ILE A 370 -1.72 -7.78 8.48
N TRP A 371 -2.35 -7.57 9.63
CA TRP A 371 -3.21 -8.55 10.29
C TRP A 371 -4.60 -8.68 9.68
N THR A 372 -5.08 -7.63 9.03
CA THR A 372 -6.36 -7.65 8.30
C THR A 372 -6.16 -7.65 6.78
N ASN A 373 -4.92 -7.42 6.33
CA ASN A 373 -4.54 -7.17 4.94
C ASN A 373 -5.43 -6.10 4.27
N THR A 374 -5.73 -5.04 5.02
CA THR A 374 -6.56 -3.91 4.55
C THR A 374 -6.02 -2.58 5.06
N CYS A 375 -6.34 -1.50 4.34
CA CYS A 375 -6.03 -0.16 4.81
C CYS A 375 -6.99 0.25 5.94
N ILE A 376 -6.46 0.90 6.97
CA ILE A 376 -7.24 1.50 8.05
C ILE A 376 -7.31 3.01 7.79
N GLY A 377 -8.53 3.55 7.68
CA GLY A 377 -8.79 4.95 7.33
C GLY A 377 -10.07 5.49 7.95
N ALA A 378 -10.52 6.66 7.49
CA ALA A 378 -11.62 7.44 8.06
C ALA A 378 -12.88 6.63 8.41
N ARG A 379 -13.24 5.64 7.60
CA ARG A 379 -14.53 4.93 7.68
C ARG A 379 -14.49 3.58 8.40
N ASN A 380 -13.32 2.97 8.56
CA ASN A 380 -13.18 1.65 9.21
C ASN A 380 -12.29 1.65 10.46
N HIS A 381 -11.64 2.77 10.80
CA HIS A 381 -10.74 2.88 11.96
C HIS A 381 -11.42 2.54 13.29
N CYS A 382 -12.68 2.94 13.49
CA CYS A 382 -13.43 2.59 14.71
C CYS A 382 -13.61 1.07 14.84
N TYR A 383 -13.94 0.37 13.75
CA TYR A 383 -14.07 -1.08 13.76
C TYR A 383 -12.74 -1.76 14.05
N PHE A 384 -11.63 -1.21 13.55
CA PHE A 384 -10.30 -1.73 13.85
C PHE A 384 -9.94 -1.60 15.35
N VAL A 385 -10.26 -0.47 15.99
CA VAL A 385 -10.04 -0.28 17.43
C VAL A 385 -10.91 -1.24 18.25
N LEU A 386 -12.16 -1.43 17.87
CA LEU A 386 -13.07 -2.37 18.55
C LEU A 386 -12.67 -3.84 18.30
N LEU A 387 -12.12 -4.15 17.12
CA LEU A 387 -11.50 -5.44 16.83
C LEU A 387 -10.34 -5.72 17.79
N LEU A 388 -9.42 -4.76 17.98
CA LEU A 388 -8.31 -4.92 18.93
C LEU A 388 -8.81 -5.14 20.36
N LEU A 389 -9.81 -4.35 20.80
CA LEU A 389 -10.44 -4.53 22.12
C LEU A 389 -11.04 -5.94 22.28
N SER A 390 -11.85 -6.38 21.32
CA SER A 390 -12.45 -7.73 21.35
C SER A 390 -11.41 -8.85 21.33
N LEU A 391 -10.26 -8.63 20.66
CA LEU A 391 -9.15 -9.58 20.63
C LEU A 391 -8.42 -9.67 21.97
N VAL A 392 -8.19 -8.54 22.65
CA VAL A 392 -7.63 -8.51 24.02
C VAL A 392 -8.56 -9.24 24.99
N LEU A 393 -9.86 -8.98 24.92
CA LEU A 393 -10.87 -9.66 25.73
C LEU A 393 -10.91 -11.16 25.43
N MET A 394 -10.84 -11.54 24.15
CA MET A 394 -10.80 -12.95 23.73
C MET A 394 -9.56 -13.65 24.29
N GLY A 395 -8.40 -12.99 24.21
CA GLY A 395 -7.18 -13.52 24.80
C GLY A 395 -7.28 -13.69 26.32
N SER A 396 -7.90 -12.74 27.03
CA SER A 396 -8.14 -12.84 28.47
C SER A 396 -9.05 -14.02 28.84
N TRP A 397 -10.13 -14.24 28.06
CA TRP A 397 -10.97 -15.42 28.22
C TRP A 397 -10.19 -16.72 28.03
N MET A 398 -9.39 -16.82 26.97
CA MET A 398 -8.59 -18.02 26.73
C MET A 398 -7.55 -18.27 27.82
N LEU A 399 -6.88 -17.23 28.32
CA LEU A 399 -5.95 -17.35 29.45
C LEU A 399 -6.66 -17.85 30.71
N TYR A 400 -7.85 -17.31 31.01
CA TYR A 400 -8.69 -17.79 32.11
C TYR A 400 -9.10 -19.27 31.94
N GLY A 401 -9.49 -19.67 30.73
CA GLY A 401 -9.81 -21.06 30.40
C GLY A 401 -8.63 -22.01 30.62
N CYS A 402 -7.43 -21.65 30.14
CA CYS A 402 -6.21 -22.41 30.37
C CYS A 402 -5.90 -22.57 31.86
N LEU A 403 -5.97 -21.48 32.64
CA LEU A 403 -5.71 -21.52 34.08
C LEU A 403 -6.72 -22.39 34.82
N THR A 404 -8.00 -22.32 34.44
CA THR A 404 -9.08 -23.13 35.03
C THR A 404 -8.88 -24.60 34.70
N TYR A 405 -8.61 -24.92 33.43
CA TYR A 405 -8.33 -26.29 32.99
C TYR A 405 -7.18 -26.90 33.79
N TRP A 406 -6.06 -26.18 33.92
CA TRP A 406 -4.92 -26.66 34.70
C TRP A 406 -5.21 -26.83 36.18
N SER A 407 -6.02 -25.95 36.78
CA SER A 407 -6.41 -26.07 38.18
C SER A 407 -7.27 -27.30 38.48
N LEU A 408 -8.02 -27.79 37.48
CA LEU A 408 -8.93 -28.93 37.61
C LEU A 408 -8.28 -30.26 37.20
N HIS A 409 -7.42 -30.24 36.18
CA HIS A 409 -6.91 -31.46 35.54
C HIS A 409 -5.44 -31.75 35.84
N CYS A 410 -4.67 -30.78 36.36
CA CYS A 410 -3.23 -30.93 36.52
C CYS A 410 -2.81 -30.84 38.00
N ASN A 411 -2.01 -31.83 38.44
CA ASN A 411 -1.43 -31.85 39.78
C ASN A 411 -0.20 -30.94 39.88
N LEU A 412 -0.41 -29.64 40.03
CA LEU A 412 0.65 -28.64 40.07
C LEU A 412 1.19 -28.41 41.51
N HIS A 413 2.37 -28.95 41.83
CA HIS A 413 3.02 -28.82 43.15
C HIS A 413 4.20 -27.83 43.12
N TYR A 414 3.92 -26.53 42.97
CA TYR A 414 4.97 -25.50 42.87
C TYR A 414 5.91 -25.47 44.07
N LYS A 415 5.37 -25.63 45.29
CA LYS A 415 6.16 -25.58 46.54
C LYS A 415 7.21 -26.69 46.65
N GLU A 416 6.98 -27.83 46.00
CA GLU A 416 7.84 -29.01 46.12
C GLU A 416 8.81 -29.14 44.95
N GLN A 417 8.38 -28.76 43.74
CA GLN A 417 9.13 -29.02 42.50
C GLN A 417 9.81 -27.77 41.91
N GLY A 418 9.56 -26.59 42.47
CA GLY A 418 10.08 -25.31 41.97
C GLY A 418 9.57 -24.96 40.56
N LEU A 419 10.19 -23.93 39.96
CA LEU A 419 9.76 -23.39 38.66
C LEU A 419 9.86 -24.40 37.51
N TRP A 420 10.98 -25.12 37.42
CA TRP A 420 11.22 -26.08 36.34
C TRP A 420 10.29 -27.29 36.41
N GLY A 421 10.04 -27.82 37.61
CA GLY A 421 9.08 -28.89 37.81
C GLY A 421 7.65 -28.45 37.48
N PHE A 422 7.27 -27.22 37.86
CA PHE A 422 5.98 -26.64 37.48
C PHE A 422 5.81 -26.50 35.96
N ILE A 423 6.81 -25.99 35.24
CA ILE A 423 6.75 -25.89 33.77
C ILE A 423 6.67 -27.28 33.14
N SER A 424 7.49 -28.24 33.60
CA SER A 424 7.45 -29.62 33.11
C SER A 424 6.10 -30.29 33.37
N ALA A 425 5.47 -30.02 34.52
CA ALA A 425 4.14 -30.52 34.83
C ALA A 425 3.05 -29.92 33.92
N LEU A 426 3.15 -28.63 33.57
CA LEU A 426 2.24 -28.00 32.60
C LEU A 426 2.38 -28.61 31.19
N VAL A 427 3.62 -28.79 30.74
CA VAL A 427 3.93 -29.44 29.46
C VAL A 427 3.44 -30.88 29.45
N GLY A 428 3.66 -31.63 30.54
CA GLY A 428 3.23 -33.01 30.65
C GLY A 428 1.71 -33.19 30.75
N CYS A 429 0.99 -32.22 31.30
CA CYS A 429 -0.45 -32.32 31.50
C CYS A 429 -1.25 -32.15 30.20
N SER A 430 -1.02 -31.07 29.45
CA SER A 430 -1.55 -30.92 28.09
C SER A 430 -0.70 -29.90 27.31
N PRO A 431 0.20 -30.39 26.44
CA PRO A 431 0.97 -29.51 25.56
C PRO A 431 0.12 -28.62 24.65
N TRP A 432 -1.07 -29.09 24.24
CA TRP A 432 -2.04 -28.33 23.48
C TRP A 432 -2.52 -27.09 24.24
N VAL A 433 -2.96 -27.27 25.49
CA VAL A 433 -3.45 -26.16 26.33
C VAL A 433 -2.32 -25.15 26.60
N LEU A 434 -1.08 -25.60 26.78
CA LEU A 434 0.09 -24.72 26.86
C LEU A 434 0.32 -23.93 25.56
N SER A 435 0.18 -24.59 24.40
CA SER A 435 0.31 -23.92 23.10
C SER A 435 -0.77 -22.84 22.91
N VAL A 436 -2.00 -23.12 23.32
CA VAL A 436 -3.13 -22.16 23.28
C VAL A 436 -2.91 -21.01 24.27
N PHE A 437 -2.35 -21.28 25.46
CA PHE A 437 -1.98 -20.25 26.42
C PHE A 437 -0.95 -19.28 25.85
N LEU A 438 0.14 -19.79 25.26
CA LEU A 438 1.19 -18.97 24.64
C LEU A 438 0.66 -18.17 23.45
N LEU A 439 -0.17 -18.78 22.60
CA LEU A 439 -0.83 -18.12 21.48
C LEU A 439 -1.75 -16.99 21.96
N SER A 440 -2.53 -17.23 23.01
CA SER A 440 -3.45 -16.26 23.61
C SER A 440 -2.68 -15.10 24.27
N LEU A 441 -1.57 -15.40 24.95
CA LEU A 441 -0.67 -14.39 25.52
C LEU A 441 -0.07 -13.52 24.41
N TYR A 442 0.45 -14.13 23.34
CA TYR A 442 0.96 -13.41 22.18
C TYR A 442 -0.09 -12.45 21.62
N HIS A 443 -1.29 -12.95 21.32
CA HIS A 443 -2.39 -12.13 20.79
C HIS A 443 -2.79 -11.01 21.73
N THR A 444 -2.92 -11.28 23.04
CA THR A 444 -3.28 -10.28 24.06
C THR A 444 -2.22 -9.18 24.14
N CYS A 445 -0.95 -9.55 24.18
CA CYS A 445 0.16 -8.61 24.31
C CYS A 445 0.25 -7.67 23.11
N TRP A 446 0.35 -8.19 21.89
CA TRP A 446 0.52 -7.31 20.73
C TRP A 446 -0.75 -6.49 20.47
N SER A 447 -1.94 -7.08 20.56
CA SER A 447 -3.18 -6.36 20.31
C SER A 447 -3.46 -5.31 21.39
N GLY A 448 -3.10 -5.60 22.65
CA GLY A 448 -3.14 -4.64 23.76
C GLY A 448 -2.21 -3.45 23.55
N VAL A 449 -0.94 -3.70 23.13
CA VAL A 449 0.00 -2.62 22.82
C VAL A 449 -0.51 -1.76 21.66
N VAL A 450 -0.98 -2.37 20.57
CA VAL A 450 -1.53 -1.63 19.43
C VAL A 450 -2.80 -0.86 19.84
N LEU A 451 -3.68 -1.46 20.64
CA LEU A 451 -4.88 -0.79 21.15
C LEU A 451 -4.53 0.44 21.98
N LEU A 452 -3.58 0.32 22.92
CA LEU A 452 -3.11 1.43 23.74
C LEU A 452 -2.52 2.55 22.89
N LEU A 453 -1.69 2.21 21.90
CA LEU A 453 -1.11 3.20 20.97
C LEU A 453 -2.20 3.89 20.14
N GLN A 454 -3.17 3.14 19.62
CA GLN A 454 -4.27 3.70 18.83
C GLN A 454 -5.16 4.60 19.68
N LEU A 455 -5.56 4.16 20.88
CA LEU A 455 -6.32 4.99 21.81
C LEU A 455 -5.56 6.25 22.21
N TYR A 456 -4.24 6.15 22.45
CA TYR A 456 -3.41 7.32 22.75
C TYR A 456 -3.39 8.32 21.59
N GLN A 457 -3.17 7.84 20.36
CA GLN A 457 -3.14 8.69 19.16
C GLN A 457 -4.49 9.37 18.92
N ILE A 458 -5.59 8.62 19.04
CA ILE A 458 -6.94 9.14 18.84
C ILE A 458 -7.28 10.17 19.92
N SER A 459 -7.07 9.83 21.19
CA SER A 459 -7.55 10.65 22.31
C SER A 459 -6.64 11.84 22.60
N PHE A 460 -5.31 11.66 22.70
CA PHE A 460 -4.40 12.71 23.13
C PHE A 460 -3.80 13.53 21.99
N LEU A 461 -3.65 12.94 20.80
CA LEU A 461 -3.01 13.62 19.67
C LEU A 461 -4.00 14.07 18.60
N GLY A 462 -5.10 13.35 18.36
CA GLY A 462 -5.99 13.59 17.23
C GLY A 462 -5.37 13.27 15.85
N LEU A 463 -4.21 12.59 15.86
CA LEU A 463 -3.40 12.28 14.68
C LEU A 463 -3.48 10.80 14.32
N THR A 464 -3.26 10.51 13.04
CA THR A 464 -3.07 9.14 12.57
C THR A 464 -1.61 8.68 12.67
N THR A 465 -1.38 7.38 12.58
CA THR A 465 -0.04 6.78 12.58
C THR A 465 0.82 7.31 11.42
N ALA A 466 0.24 7.45 10.22
CA ALA A 466 0.91 8.01 9.04
C ALA A 466 1.29 9.49 9.20
N GLU A 467 0.38 10.30 9.76
CA GLU A 467 0.63 11.71 10.06
C GLU A 467 1.75 11.86 11.08
N ARG A 468 1.70 11.08 12.16
CA ARG A 468 2.75 11.07 13.19
C ARG A 468 4.11 10.67 12.61
N ALA A 469 4.17 9.64 11.77
CA ALA A 469 5.41 9.23 11.12
C ALA A 469 5.99 10.34 10.23
N THR A 470 5.12 11.05 9.50
CA THR A 470 5.53 12.17 8.63
C THR A 470 6.06 13.33 9.46
N LEU A 471 5.39 13.71 10.55
CA LEU A 471 5.83 14.75 11.46
C LEU A 471 7.16 14.40 12.14
N LEU A 472 7.35 13.15 12.57
CA LEU A 472 8.62 12.69 13.15
C LEU A 472 9.78 12.78 12.14
N LEU A 473 9.53 12.45 10.87
CA LEU A 473 10.53 12.61 9.81
C LEU A 473 10.86 14.08 9.53
N GLN A 474 9.86 14.97 9.60
CA GLN A 474 10.07 16.41 9.45
C GLN A 474 10.83 17.00 10.64
N GLN A 475 10.54 16.57 11.87
CA GLN A 475 11.25 17.00 13.07
C GLN A 475 12.74 16.71 13.02
N ARG A 476 13.16 15.57 12.44
CA ARG A 476 14.59 15.27 12.24
C ARG A 476 15.31 16.30 11.36
N LYS A 477 14.58 17.06 10.55
CA LYS A 477 15.12 18.11 9.67
C LYS A 477 15.01 19.51 10.27
N LEU A 478 14.19 19.69 11.30
CA LEU A 478 13.95 20.98 11.95
C LEU A 478 14.87 21.17 13.15
N ARG A 479 15.27 22.43 13.40
CA ARG A 479 16.13 22.78 14.54
C ARG A 479 15.39 22.81 15.88
N GLN A 480 14.07 22.93 15.88
CA GLN A 480 13.25 23.05 17.09
C GLN A 480 12.22 21.92 17.17
N PRO A 481 12.00 21.35 18.37
CA PRO A 481 11.01 20.28 18.56
C PRO A 481 9.59 20.85 18.54
N VAL A 482 8.79 20.37 17.59
CA VAL A 482 7.36 20.70 17.46
C VAL A 482 6.52 19.86 18.43
N SER A 483 5.56 20.46 19.13
CA SER A 483 4.65 19.70 20.00
C SER A 483 3.63 18.91 19.18
N MET A 484 3.68 17.57 19.22
CA MET A 484 2.69 16.71 18.54
C MET A 484 1.25 16.92 19.06
N ARG A 485 1.08 17.44 20.28
CA ARG A 485 -0.23 17.71 20.86
C ARG A 485 -0.85 19.00 20.36
N GLN A 486 -0.03 19.97 19.95
CA GLN A 486 -0.51 21.24 19.42
C GLN A 486 -0.64 21.10 17.91
N ASN A 487 -1.83 20.72 17.46
CA ASN A 487 -2.14 20.58 16.05
C ASN A 487 -3.63 20.90 15.81
N PRO A 488 -4.03 21.29 14.59
CA PRO A 488 -5.40 21.74 14.31
C PRO A 488 -6.45 20.63 14.41
N PHE A 489 -6.04 19.37 14.55
CA PHE A 489 -6.94 18.21 14.64
C PHE A 489 -7.17 17.73 16.07
N ASN A 490 -6.41 18.23 17.04
CA ASN A 490 -6.56 17.87 18.44
C ASN A 490 -7.58 18.79 19.12
N LEU A 491 -8.80 18.30 19.35
CA LEU A 491 -9.87 19.04 20.01
C LEU A 491 -9.93 18.78 21.54
N GLY A 492 -8.92 18.10 22.08
CA GLY A 492 -8.89 17.63 23.46
C GLY A 492 -9.47 16.22 23.62
N VAL A 493 -9.05 15.54 24.69
CA VAL A 493 -9.28 14.11 24.93
C VAL A 493 -10.74 13.71 24.78
N VAL A 494 -11.65 14.43 25.46
CA VAL A 494 -13.08 14.11 25.47
C VAL A 494 -13.68 14.30 24.07
N GLN A 495 -13.47 15.45 23.44
CA GLN A 495 -14.07 15.76 22.13
C GLN A 495 -13.52 14.84 21.02
N ASN A 496 -12.24 14.48 21.09
CA ASN A 496 -11.63 13.53 20.17
C ASN A 496 -12.31 12.16 20.27
N LEU A 497 -12.50 11.63 21.49
CA LEU A 497 -13.15 10.33 21.71
C LEU A 497 -14.62 10.35 21.29
N VAL A 498 -15.36 11.38 21.69
CA VAL A 498 -16.78 11.57 21.30
C VAL A 498 -16.93 11.59 19.78
N SER A 499 -16.07 12.35 19.09
CA SER A 499 -16.10 12.46 17.63
C SER A 499 -15.64 11.18 16.93
N PHE A 500 -14.65 10.46 17.49
CA PHE A 500 -14.15 9.22 16.91
C PHE A 500 -15.18 8.08 16.99
N PHE A 501 -15.77 7.86 18.16
CA PHE A 501 -16.77 6.81 18.38
C PHE A 501 -18.20 7.23 18.02
N GLN A 502 -18.39 8.47 17.55
CA GLN A 502 -19.70 9.02 17.19
C GLN A 502 -20.73 8.95 18.34
N LEU A 503 -20.25 9.16 19.57
CA LEU A 503 -21.08 9.06 20.77
C LEU A 503 -22.06 10.24 20.84
N ARG A 504 -23.34 9.94 21.04
CA ARG A 504 -24.40 10.93 21.26
C ARG A 504 -25.05 10.63 22.60
N CYS A 505 -25.04 11.60 23.52
CA CYS A 505 -25.73 11.49 24.81
C CYS A 505 -26.55 12.76 25.03
N CYS A 506 -27.87 12.67 24.80
CA CYS A 506 -28.88 13.70 25.14
C CYS A 506 -28.48 15.17 24.90
N GLY A 507 -27.69 15.46 23.85
CA GLY A 507 -27.20 16.81 23.52
C GLY A 507 -25.94 17.28 24.25
N LEU A 508 -25.46 16.57 25.28
CA LEU A 508 -24.20 16.84 26.01
C LEU A 508 -22.96 16.53 25.16
N PHE A 509 -23.04 15.47 24.35
CA PHE A 509 -21.99 15.09 23.40
C PHE A 509 -22.45 15.35 21.97
N LYS A 510 -21.80 16.32 21.31
CA LYS A 510 -21.99 16.61 19.89
C LYS A 510 -20.74 16.17 19.13
N PRO A 511 -20.77 15.02 18.42
CA PRO A 511 -19.63 14.58 17.64
C PRO A 511 -19.39 15.51 16.47
N THR A 512 -18.13 15.86 16.22
CA THR A 512 -17.73 16.61 15.04
C THR A 512 -17.70 15.65 13.84
N VAL A 513 -18.76 15.64 13.03
CA VAL A 513 -18.83 14.80 11.83
C VAL A 513 -18.15 15.54 10.68
N THR A 514 -16.93 15.11 10.34
CA THR A 514 -16.17 15.65 9.20
C THR A 514 -16.08 14.59 8.11
N ASP A 515 -16.53 14.93 6.91
CA ASP A 515 -16.28 14.08 5.74
C ASP A 515 -14.85 14.31 5.22
N TRP A 516 -13.94 13.45 5.67
CA TRP A 516 -12.53 13.46 5.26
C TRP A 516 -12.30 13.04 3.80
N THR A 517 -13.34 12.57 3.10
CA THR A 517 -13.25 12.23 1.66
C THR A 517 -13.51 13.44 0.76
N SER A 518 -14.14 14.49 1.28
CA SER A 518 -14.46 15.69 0.53
C SER A 518 -13.22 16.59 0.32
N GLN A 519 -13.09 17.13 -0.89
CA GLN A 519 -12.09 18.14 -1.23
C GLN A 519 -12.70 19.51 -0.89
N PHE A 520 -12.32 20.12 0.25
CA PHE A 520 -12.84 21.43 0.63
C PHE A 520 -12.20 22.58 -0.17
N GLN A 521 -12.79 23.78 -0.07
CA GLN A 521 -12.38 24.95 -0.85
C GLN A 521 -10.92 25.37 -0.58
N PRO A 522 -10.22 25.93 -1.59
CA PRO A 522 -8.78 26.21 -1.57
C PRO A 522 -8.29 26.99 -0.33
N HIS A 523 -9.02 28.03 0.08
CA HIS A 523 -8.59 28.93 1.16
C HIS A 523 -8.55 28.28 2.54
N ARG A 524 -9.46 27.35 2.85
CA ARG A 524 -9.54 26.70 4.16
C ARG A 524 -8.48 25.60 4.31
N ASP A 525 -8.26 24.83 3.24
CA ASP A 525 -7.24 23.79 3.21
C ASP A 525 -5.85 24.42 3.27
N GLN A 526 -5.59 25.49 2.50
CA GLN A 526 -4.30 26.18 2.50
C GLN A 526 -3.97 26.80 3.85
N TYR A 527 -4.96 27.40 4.54
CA TYR A 527 -4.80 27.86 5.92
C TYR A 527 -4.47 26.73 6.90
N LEU A 528 -5.14 25.58 6.81
CA LEU A 528 -4.84 24.40 7.65
C LEU A 528 -3.46 23.81 7.34
N PHE A 529 -3.05 23.78 6.06
CA PHE A 529 -1.72 23.36 5.64
C PHE A 529 -0.64 24.32 6.14
N ASP A 530 -0.86 25.63 6.03
CA ASP A 530 0.06 26.66 6.54
C ASP A 530 0.16 26.60 8.07
N GLN A 531 -0.96 26.34 8.78
CA GLN A 531 -0.94 26.10 10.22
C GLN A 531 -0.19 24.83 10.61
N THR A 532 -0.27 23.73 9.85
CA THR A 532 0.54 22.53 10.12
C THR A 532 2.05 22.73 9.92
N HIS A 533 2.46 23.83 9.27
CA HIS A 533 3.86 24.23 9.11
C HIS A 533 4.30 25.34 10.07
N MET A 534 3.37 26.00 10.77
CA MET A 534 3.66 27.03 11.79
C MET A 534 3.79 26.47 13.21
N VAL A 535 3.63 25.17 13.41
CA VAL A 535 3.87 24.49 14.70
C VAL A 535 5.18 23.75 14.65
#